data_AF-A0A6P0MD72-F1
#
_entry.id   AF-A0A6P0MD72-F1
#
_cell.length_a   1.000
_cell.length_b   1.000
_cell.length_c   1.000
_cell.angle_alpha   90.00
_cell.angle_beta   90.00
_cell.angle_gamma   90.00
#
_symmetry.space_group_name_H-M   'P 1'
#
loop_
_entity.id
_entity.type
_entity.pdbx_description
1 polymer ?
#
loop_
_entity_poly.entity_id
_entity_poly.type
_entity_poly.pdbx_seq_one_letter_code
_entity_poly.pdbx_strand_id
1 'polypeptide(L)'
;MEYASPEPGIEGERETQIVAENLDGAAAPNTAPVTGYQGWLTGVDLSGAGVTVAICDTGVDTNANNNTTGHLDLRGRQTAFVDYTGGGTITDTNGHGTHVAGIAVGNAATGQTEGAAPNDFLWGQGMAPGANYVTQNALEGPWPPVNWANLTQDSTNNNAQVMNNSWWDLNTVGGGYTTNARTFDQLVRDPNPSTTGLENLTIVFSAGNSGLNASTLTTPKEAKNLITVGNSLTFRPGTGDIDNIQGLRSSSSRGPALDGRILPNVVAPGTNVSAPLSATSSRPPIAGTGTPDTANPGNLIRAC
;
A
#
# COMPACT_ATOMS: atom_id res chain seq x y z
N MET A 1 20.07 6.59 -3.40
CA MET A 1 19.98 7.74 -2.48
C MET A 1 19.31 8.84 -3.27
N GLU A 2 18.01 9.00 -3.04
CA GLU A 2 17.18 9.99 -3.72
C GLU A 2 17.38 11.35 -3.03
N TYR A 3 17.47 12.41 -3.81
CA TYR A 3 17.67 13.77 -3.32
C TYR A 3 16.44 14.20 -2.51
N ALA A 4 16.61 14.42 -1.20
CA ALA A 4 15.61 15.10 -0.38
C ALA A 4 15.86 16.61 -0.49
N SER A 5 14.96 17.34 -1.14
CA SER A 5 15.01 18.80 -1.25
C SER A 5 15.07 19.44 0.15
N PRO A 6 15.90 20.48 0.36
CA PRO A 6 15.95 21.24 1.62
C PRO A 6 14.73 22.15 1.84
N GLU A 7 13.82 22.26 0.87
CA GLU A 7 12.58 23.03 1.01
C GLU A 7 11.37 22.11 1.23
N PRO A 8 10.38 22.50 2.07
CA PRO A 8 9.17 21.72 2.31
C PRO A 8 8.47 21.40 0.99
N GLY A 9 8.49 20.11 0.62
CA GLY A 9 7.84 19.64 -0.58
C GLY A 9 6.33 19.62 -0.40
N ILE A 10 5.65 20.29 -1.31
CA ILE A 10 4.22 20.15 -1.66
C ILE A 10 4.01 18.63 -1.90
N GLU A 11 2.96 17.92 -1.44
CA GLU A 11 2.63 16.55 -1.90
C GLU A 11 1.83 15.58 -0.96
N GLY A 12 0.49 15.56 -0.80
CA GLY A 12 -0.38 14.66 0.02
C GLY A 12 -1.77 14.40 -0.61
N GLU A 13 -2.63 13.49 -0.11
CA GLU A 13 -4.00 13.05 -0.56
C GLU A 13 -4.25 12.80 -2.07
N ARG A 14 -3.42 13.33 -2.97
CA ARG A 14 -3.56 13.38 -4.42
C ARG A 14 -3.78 12.02 -5.04
N GLU A 15 -3.07 11.00 -4.58
CA GLU A 15 -3.23 9.64 -5.08
C GLU A 15 -4.66 9.13 -4.91
N THR A 16 -5.27 9.39 -3.74
CA THR A 16 -6.66 8.99 -3.47
C THR A 16 -7.65 9.73 -4.36
N GLN A 17 -7.38 11.01 -4.64
CA GLN A 17 -8.21 11.85 -5.50
C GLN A 17 -8.11 11.48 -6.98
N ILE A 18 -6.91 11.10 -7.44
CA ILE A 18 -6.68 10.57 -8.79
C ILE A 18 -7.47 9.27 -8.97
N VAL A 19 -7.42 8.35 -8.00
CA VAL A 19 -8.17 7.08 -8.06
C VAL A 19 -9.68 7.32 -8.04
N ALA A 20 -10.15 8.33 -7.30
CA ALA A 20 -11.57 8.71 -7.25
C ALA A 20 -12.03 9.55 -8.46
N GLU A 21 -11.13 9.87 -9.39
CA GLU A 21 -11.38 10.78 -10.53
C GLU A 21 -11.89 12.18 -10.12
N ASN A 22 -11.53 12.62 -8.91
CA ASN A 22 -11.81 13.97 -8.42
C ASN A 22 -10.75 14.95 -8.94
N LEU A 23 -10.98 15.41 -10.17
CA LEU A 23 -10.03 16.19 -10.96
C LEU A 23 -10.58 17.58 -11.32
N ASP A 24 -9.70 18.53 -11.60
CA ASP A 24 -10.04 19.91 -11.95
C ASP A 24 -10.63 20.10 -13.37
N GLY A 25 -10.72 19.02 -14.14
CA GLY A 25 -11.23 19.02 -15.51
C GLY A 25 -10.27 19.59 -16.55
N ALA A 26 -9.04 19.94 -16.19
CA ALA A 26 -8.02 20.37 -17.15
C ALA A 26 -7.63 19.21 -18.08
N ALA A 27 -7.25 19.53 -19.32
CA ALA A 27 -6.82 18.53 -20.29
C ALA A 27 -5.47 17.92 -19.91
N ALA A 28 -5.31 16.62 -20.15
CA ALA A 28 -4.05 15.92 -19.96
C ALA A 28 -2.91 16.59 -20.78
N PRO A 29 -1.66 16.63 -20.25
CA PRO A 29 -1.20 16.00 -19.01
C PRO A 29 -1.43 16.86 -17.75
N ASN A 30 -1.96 18.08 -17.88
CA ASN A 30 -2.05 19.05 -16.78
C ASN A 30 -3.29 18.83 -15.88
N THR A 31 -3.90 17.65 -15.93
CA THR A 31 -5.08 17.33 -15.13
C THR A 31 -4.67 17.18 -13.67
N ALA A 32 -5.15 18.08 -12.82
CA ALA A 32 -4.79 18.08 -11.40
C ALA A 32 -5.91 17.47 -10.54
N PRO A 33 -5.58 16.73 -9.48
CA PRO A 33 -6.55 16.37 -8.46
C PRO A 33 -7.02 17.61 -7.68
N VAL A 34 -8.21 17.53 -7.09
CA VAL A 34 -8.75 18.52 -6.14
C VAL A 34 -8.75 17.96 -4.72
N THR A 35 -8.88 18.82 -3.70
CA THR A 35 -8.97 18.39 -2.29
C THR A 35 -10.37 17.93 -1.90
N GLY A 36 -10.49 17.29 -0.72
CA GLY A 36 -11.76 17.01 -0.07
C GLY A 36 -12.16 15.53 -0.12
N TYR A 37 -11.20 14.61 -0.07
CA TYR A 37 -11.43 13.18 -0.25
C TYR A 37 -12.33 12.63 0.85
N GLN A 38 -12.14 13.05 2.11
CA GLN A 38 -13.03 12.67 3.21
C GLN A 38 -14.47 13.16 2.99
N GLY A 39 -14.64 14.36 2.43
CA GLY A 39 -15.95 14.89 2.05
C GLY A 39 -16.58 14.07 0.93
N TRP A 40 -15.79 13.71 -0.09
CA TRP A 40 -16.22 12.82 -1.18
C TRP A 40 -16.65 11.45 -0.64
N LEU A 41 -15.83 10.80 0.21
CA LEU A 41 -16.14 9.52 0.84
C LEU A 41 -17.46 9.57 1.63
N THR A 42 -17.70 10.67 2.34
CA THR A 42 -18.97 10.90 3.05
C THR A 42 -20.14 11.03 2.08
N GLY A 43 -19.93 11.72 0.95
CA GLY A 43 -20.95 11.89 -0.08
C GLY A 43 -21.34 10.59 -0.80
N VAL A 44 -20.39 9.65 -0.94
CA VAL A 44 -20.63 8.33 -1.57
C VAL A 44 -20.88 7.20 -0.56
N ASP A 45 -20.78 7.47 0.75
CA ASP A 45 -20.91 6.51 1.86
C ASP A 45 -19.93 5.31 1.78
N LEU A 46 -18.66 5.59 1.46
CA LEU A 46 -17.62 4.56 1.25
C LEU A 46 -16.33 4.85 2.02
N SER A 47 -16.36 4.90 3.35
CA SER A 47 -15.14 5.10 4.16
C SER A 47 -14.27 3.85 4.33
N GLY A 48 -14.79 2.66 4.00
CA GLY A 48 -14.19 1.36 4.34
C GLY A 48 -14.57 0.83 5.73
N ALA A 49 -15.47 1.50 6.45
CA ALA A 49 -15.98 1.02 7.73
C ALA A 49 -16.53 -0.42 7.62
N GLY A 50 -16.16 -1.28 8.57
CA GLY A 50 -16.53 -2.70 8.58
C GLY A 50 -15.63 -3.60 7.73
N VAL A 51 -14.70 -3.04 6.96
CA VAL A 51 -13.67 -3.79 6.23
C VAL A 51 -12.39 -3.85 7.06
N THR A 52 -11.72 -4.99 7.01
CA THR A 52 -10.40 -5.25 7.59
C THR A 52 -9.44 -5.66 6.47
N VAL A 53 -8.30 -4.97 6.38
CA VAL A 53 -7.25 -5.25 5.39
C VAL A 53 -6.06 -5.91 6.07
N ALA A 54 -5.66 -7.10 5.64
CA ALA A 54 -4.39 -7.71 6.04
C ALA A 54 -3.24 -7.07 5.26
N ILE A 55 -2.33 -6.40 5.96
CA ILE A 55 -1.10 -5.83 5.42
C ILE A 55 0.02 -6.85 5.64
N CYS A 56 0.37 -7.58 4.58
CA CYS A 56 1.40 -8.61 4.60
C CYS A 56 2.71 -8.03 4.06
N ASP A 57 3.58 -7.56 4.96
CA ASP A 57 4.75 -6.75 4.61
C ASP A 57 5.85 -6.80 5.70
N THR A 58 6.65 -5.75 5.89
CA THR A 58 7.69 -5.64 6.94
C THR A 58 7.14 -5.35 8.35
N GLY A 59 5.84 -5.09 8.46
CA GLY A 59 5.18 -4.65 9.69
C GLY A 59 4.52 -3.28 9.53
N VAL A 60 3.95 -2.74 10.62
CA VAL A 60 3.31 -1.43 10.71
C VAL A 60 3.72 -0.72 12.02
N ASP A 61 4.74 0.12 11.89
CA ASP A 61 5.31 1.00 12.89
C ASP A 61 5.71 0.29 14.18
N THR A 62 4.96 0.40 15.28
CA THR A 62 5.36 -0.17 16.58
C THR A 62 4.75 -1.55 16.87
N ASN A 63 4.01 -2.16 15.92
CA ASN A 63 3.30 -3.48 15.91
C ASN A 63 2.66 -3.99 17.22
N ALA A 64 2.64 -3.20 18.29
CA ALA A 64 2.11 -3.55 19.61
C ALA A 64 0.57 -3.65 19.56
N ASN A 65 -0.04 -4.11 20.65
CA ASN A 65 -1.50 -4.22 20.76
C ASN A 65 -2.18 -2.92 20.27
N ASN A 66 -2.95 -3.06 19.18
CA ASN A 66 -3.66 -1.98 18.49
C ASN A 66 -2.79 -0.80 18.00
N ASN A 67 -1.48 -1.00 17.83
CA ASN A 67 -0.49 0.01 17.45
C ASN A 67 -0.63 1.30 18.30
N THR A 68 -0.92 1.16 19.60
CA THR A 68 -1.37 2.25 20.48
C THR A 68 -0.39 3.42 20.61
N THR A 69 0.91 3.14 20.51
CA THR A 69 1.99 4.15 20.50
C THR A 69 2.49 4.47 19.09
N GLY A 70 1.85 3.90 18.07
CA GLY A 70 2.28 4.08 16.70
C GLY A 70 1.78 5.36 16.05
N HIS A 71 2.04 5.46 14.75
CA HIS A 71 1.73 6.63 13.93
C HIS A 71 0.26 7.01 14.05
N LEU A 72 -0.03 8.29 14.27
CA LEU A 72 -1.39 8.80 14.50
C LEU A 72 -2.37 8.38 13.40
N ASP A 73 -1.92 8.39 12.15
CA ASP A 73 -2.76 8.03 11.00
C ASP A 73 -3.18 6.55 10.97
N LEU A 74 -2.58 5.69 11.81
CA LEU A 74 -2.78 4.24 11.82
C LEU A 74 -3.22 3.69 13.18
N ARG A 75 -2.78 4.29 14.29
CA ARG A 75 -3.04 3.78 15.63
C ARG A 75 -4.52 3.62 15.95
N GLY A 76 -4.85 2.61 16.75
CA GLY A 76 -6.22 2.39 17.21
C GLY A 76 -7.09 1.53 16.28
N ARG A 77 -6.56 1.10 15.12
CA ARG A 77 -7.28 0.30 14.11
C ARG A 77 -6.60 -1.01 13.72
N GLN A 78 -5.52 -1.38 14.42
CA GLN A 78 -4.89 -2.69 14.25
C GLN A 78 -5.66 -3.74 15.07
N THR A 79 -6.39 -4.60 14.38
CA THR A 79 -7.21 -5.65 14.99
C THR A 79 -6.39 -6.86 15.44
N ALA A 80 -5.30 -7.16 14.75
CA ALA A 80 -4.37 -8.21 15.11
C ALA A 80 -2.96 -7.93 14.58
N PHE A 81 -1.97 -8.54 15.22
CA PHE A 81 -0.60 -8.63 14.76
C PHE A 81 -0.18 -10.09 14.75
N VAL A 82 0.27 -10.57 13.60
CA VAL A 82 0.80 -11.92 13.42
C VAL A 82 2.30 -11.80 13.14
N ASP A 83 3.08 -12.40 14.03
CA ASP A 83 4.53 -12.35 13.99
C ASP A 83 5.12 -13.63 13.39
N TYR A 84 5.84 -13.48 12.28
CA TYR A 84 6.56 -14.54 11.59
C TYR A 84 8.07 -14.61 11.94
N THR A 85 8.57 -13.74 12.83
CA THR A 85 9.99 -13.75 13.23
C THR A 85 10.28 -14.63 14.45
N GLY A 86 9.25 -15.15 15.11
CA GLY A 86 9.39 -15.97 16.31
C GLY A 86 9.41 -15.17 17.62
N GLY A 87 8.77 -14.00 17.66
CA GLY A 87 8.57 -13.17 18.86
C GLY A 87 9.57 -12.02 19.01
N GLY A 88 10.43 -11.79 18.03
CA GLY A 88 11.58 -10.89 18.15
C GLY A 88 11.40 -9.50 17.56
N THR A 89 10.44 -9.31 16.65
CA THR A 89 10.32 -8.09 15.85
C THR A 89 8.93 -7.49 15.98
N ILE A 90 8.77 -6.64 16.98
CA ILE A 90 7.53 -5.89 17.22
C ILE A 90 7.55 -4.49 16.57
N THR A 91 8.54 -4.14 15.76
CA THR A 91 8.62 -2.81 15.13
C THR A 91 9.02 -2.91 13.66
N ASP A 92 8.45 -2.08 12.80
CA ASP A 92 8.79 -1.96 11.40
C ASP A 92 10.00 -1.04 11.19
N THR A 93 11.21 -1.58 11.35
CA THR A 93 12.46 -0.81 11.16
C THR A 93 12.77 -0.53 9.69
N ASN A 94 12.16 -1.27 8.77
CA ASN A 94 12.25 -1.01 7.33
C ASN A 94 11.42 0.24 6.97
N GLY A 95 10.17 0.27 7.41
CA GLY A 95 9.20 1.33 7.16
C GLY A 95 8.34 1.11 5.92
N HIS A 96 8.63 0.11 5.08
CA HIS A 96 7.85 -0.17 3.87
C HIS A 96 6.42 -0.59 4.19
N GLY A 97 6.21 -1.53 5.10
CA GLY A 97 4.88 -1.96 5.50
C GLY A 97 4.07 -0.86 6.19
N THR A 98 4.70 0.02 6.97
CA THR A 98 4.05 1.21 7.54
C THR A 98 3.53 2.16 6.46
N HIS A 99 4.37 2.41 5.44
CA HIS A 99 4.00 3.24 4.31
C HIS A 99 2.84 2.63 3.52
N VAL A 100 2.93 1.34 3.21
CA VAL A 100 1.87 0.56 2.55
C VAL A 100 0.56 0.58 3.34
N ALA A 101 0.61 0.37 4.66
CA ALA A 101 -0.57 0.42 5.52
C ALA A 101 -1.22 1.81 5.49
N GLY A 102 -0.42 2.88 5.52
CA GLY A 102 -0.95 4.24 5.43
C GLY A 102 -1.61 4.57 4.09
N ILE A 103 -1.09 4.05 2.98
CA ILE A 103 -1.77 4.17 1.68
C ILE A 103 -3.14 3.46 1.71
N ALA A 104 -3.18 2.25 2.26
CA ALA A 104 -4.41 1.47 2.30
C ALA A 104 -5.46 2.08 3.24
N VAL A 105 -5.07 2.39 4.48
CA VAL A 105 -6.02 2.69 5.55
C VAL A 105 -5.70 3.97 6.34
N GLY A 106 -4.68 4.75 6.00
CA GLY A 106 -4.36 6.00 6.71
C GLY A 106 -5.57 6.94 6.82
N ASN A 107 -5.80 7.53 7.99
CA ASN A 107 -6.96 8.39 8.24
C ASN A 107 -6.61 9.88 8.38
N ALA A 108 -5.35 10.26 8.08
CA ALA A 108 -4.85 11.62 8.22
C ALA A 108 -5.10 12.25 9.62
N ALA A 109 -5.14 11.45 10.69
CA ALA A 109 -5.35 11.93 12.05
C ALA A 109 -4.22 12.82 12.59
N THR A 110 -3.04 12.81 11.97
CA THR A 110 -2.02 13.82 12.21
C THR A 110 -2.51 15.24 11.90
N GLY A 111 -3.52 15.38 11.02
CA GLY A 111 -4.05 16.66 10.55
C GLY A 111 -3.03 17.47 9.76
N GLN A 112 -1.91 16.86 9.38
CA GLN A 112 -0.87 17.55 8.62
C GLN A 112 -1.33 17.71 7.18
N THR A 113 -1.20 18.93 6.69
CA THR A 113 -1.55 19.28 5.33
C THR A 113 -0.31 19.60 4.54
N GLU A 114 -0.33 19.18 3.29
CA GLU A 114 0.41 19.84 2.24
C GLU A 114 -0.17 21.26 2.04
N GLY A 115 0.53 22.34 2.40
CA GLY A 115 0.17 23.72 2.00
C GLY A 115 1.04 24.22 0.82
N ALA A 116 0.75 25.27 0.03
CA ALA A 116 -0.47 26.04 -0.23
C ALA A 116 -0.62 26.30 -1.76
N ALA A 117 -1.86 26.55 -2.20
CA ALA A 117 -2.35 26.92 -3.54
C ALA A 117 -2.08 25.97 -4.74
N PRO A 118 -3.15 25.46 -5.40
CA PRO A 118 -4.50 25.38 -4.88
C PRO A 118 -4.54 24.17 -3.93
N ASN A 119 -4.76 24.45 -2.64
CA ASN A 119 -5.37 23.55 -1.63
C ASN A 119 -4.46 22.81 -0.61
N ASP A 120 -5.09 22.55 0.54
CA ASP A 120 -4.56 21.94 1.77
C ASP A 120 -4.78 20.41 1.78
N PHE A 121 -4.16 19.68 0.85
CA PHE A 121 -4.30 18.22 0.78
C PHE A 121 -3.79 17.54 2.05
N LEU A 122 -4.52 16.52 2.53
CA LEU A 122 -4.14 15.82 3.75
C LEU A 122 -2.99 14.83 3.52
N TRP A 123 -1.90 14.98 4.28
CA TRP A 123 -0.91 13.92 4.38
C TRP A 123 -1.43 12.74 5.19
N GLY A 124 -1.00 11.52 4.83
CA GLY A 124 -1.41 10.30 5.52
C GLY A 124 -2.88 9.92 5.26
N GLN A 125 -3.53 10.52 4.28
CA GLN A 125 -4.84 10.12 3.78
C GLN A 125 -4.70 8.87 2.91
N GLY A 126 -5.20 7.74 3.41
CA GLY A 126 -5.30 6.48 2.66
C GLY A 126 -6.64 6.31 1.98
N MET A 127 -6.76 5.23 1.19
CA MET A 127 -7.97 4.92 0.39
C MET A 127 -9.19 4.57 1.26
N ALA A 128 -8.99 3.83 2.35
CA ALA A 128 -10.05 3.34 3.23
C ALA A 128 -9.84 3.80 4.68
N PRO A 129 -9.99 5.10 4.99
CA PRO A 129 -9.67 5.67 6.30
C PRO A 129 -10.53 5.14 7.45
N GLY A 130 -11.70 4.54 7.15
CA GLY A 130 -12.58 3.91 8.11
C GLY A 130 -12.32 2.40 8.32
N ALA A 131 -11.43 1.79 7.53
CA ALA A 131 -11.12 0.38 7.64
C ALA A 131 -10.22 0.08 8.85
N ASN A 132 -10.33 -1.15 9.34
CA ASN A 132 -9.37 -1.76 10.24
C ASN A 132 -8.26 -2.45 9.44
N TYR A 133 -7.20 -2.85 10.12
CA TYR A 133 -6.15 -3.66 9.50
C TYR A 133 -5.62 -4.75 10.42
N VAL A 134 -5.01 -5.76 9.80
CA VAL A 134 -4.21 -6.80 10.45
C VAL A 134 -2.79 -6.64 9.96
N THR A 135 -1.83 -6.64 10.89
CA THR A 135 -0.41 -6.60 10.53
C THR A 135 0.15 -8.01 10.46
N GLN A 136 0.73 -8.37 9.32
CA GLN A 136 1.43 -9.62 9.08
C GLN A 136 2.86 -9.28 8.64
N ASN A 137 3.86 -9.40 9.53
CA ASN A 137 5.26 -9.03 9.24
C ASN A 137 6.01 -10.10 8.40
N ALA A 138 5.36 -10.55 7.32
CA ALA A 138 5.75 -11.63 6.43
C ALA A 138 7.16 -11.46 5.81
N LEU A 139 7.71 -10.25 5.80
CA LEU A 139 9.02 -9.94 5.19
C LEU A 139 10.17 -9.83 6.20
N GLU A 140 9.90 -9.96 7.51
CA GLU A 140 10.93 -9.85 8.57
C GLU A 140 11.43 -11.22 9.06
N GLY A 141 10.78 -12.31 8.64
CA GLY A 141 11.04 -13.67 9.09
C GLY A 141 11.82 -14.53 8.08
N PRO A 142 11.83 -15.86 8.23
CA PRO A 142 12.35 -16.78 7.21
C PRO A 142 11.58 -16.62 5.89
N TRP A 143 12.16 -17.08 4.78
CA TRP A 143 11.50 -17.04 3.47
C TRP A 143 11.23 -18.46 2.92
N PRO A 144 9.98 -18.81 2.55
CA PRO A 144 8.75 -18.05 2.82
C PRO A 144 8.46 -17.97 4.34
N PRO A 145 7.71 -16.95 4.81
CA PRO A 145 7.46 -16.74 6.25
C PRO A 145 6.78 -17.95 6.91
N VAL A 146 5.79 -18.49 6.21
CA VAL A 146 5.07 -19.72 6.49
C VAL A 146 4.63 -20.31 5.15
N ASN A 147 3.96 -21.46 5.15
CA ASN A 147 3.27 -21.91 3.94
C ASN A 147 2.17 -20.88 3.56
N TRP A 148 1.82 -20.80 2.28
CA TRP A 148 0.88 -19.78 1.79
C TRP A 148 -0.55 -19.96 2.33
N ALA A 149 -0.94 -21.20 2.62
CA ALA A 149 -2.25 -21.50 3.23
C ALA A 149 -2.36 -20.93 4.65
N ASN A 150 -1.32 -21.06 5.47
CA ASN A 150 -1.27 -20.48 6.81
C ASN A 150 -1.22 -18.96 6.72
N LEU A 151 -0.48 -18.39 5.77
CA LEU A 151 -0.41 -16.93 5.58
C LEU A 151 -1.79 -16.31 5.29
N THR A 152 -2.58 -16.96 4.44
CA THR A 152 -3.95 -16.49 4.07
C THR A 152 -5.00 -16.87 5.11
N GLN A 153 -4.81 -18.01 5.79
CA GLN A 153 -5.59 -18.40 6.97
C GLN A 153 -5.43 -17.39 8.11
N ASP A 154 -4.22 -16.90 8.37
CA ASP A 154 -3.96 -15.90 9.40
C ASP A 154 -4.71 -14.59 9.11
N SER A 155 -4.82 -14.19 7.83
CA SER A 155 -5.64 -13.04 7.43
C SER A 155 -7.13 -13.26 7.75
N THR A 156 -7.68 -14.40 7.33
CA THR A 156 -9.12 -14.70 7.48
C THR A 156 -9.53 -15.01 8.92
N ASN A 157 -8.69 -15.70 9.68
CA ASN A 157 -8.88 -15.90 11.13
C ASN A 157 -8.95 -14.58 11.90
N ASN A 158 -8.31 -13.53 11.39
CA ASN A 158 -8.38 -12.17 11.92
C ASN A 158 -9.42 -11.28 11.18
N ASN A 159 -10.40 -11.91 10.53
CA ASN A 159 -11.52 -11.26 9.83
C ASN A 159 -11.13 -10.33 8.67
N ALA A 160 -9.95 -10.47 8.08
CA ALA A 160 -9.59 -9.70 6.90
C ALA A 160 -10.35 -10.19 5.66
N GLN A 161 -10.94 -9.25 4.92
CA GLN A 161 -11.60 -9.54 3.63
C GLN A 161 -10.67 -9.24 2.44
N VAL A 162 -9.64 -8.44 2.67
CA VAL A 162 -8.64 -8.06 1.66
C VAL A 162 -7.24 -8.32 2.23
N MET A 163 -6.35 -8.85 1.40
CA MET A 163 -4.95 -9.05 1.72
C MET A 163 -4.08 -8.29 0.72
N ASN A 164 -3.28 -7.35 1.21
CA ASN A 164 -2.34 -6.59 0.40
C ASN A 164 -0.93 -7.17 0.52
N ASN A 165 -0.27 -7.37 -0.63
CA ASN A 165 1.07 -7.92 -0.75
C ASN A 165 1.93 -7.05 -1.68
N SER A 166 2.73 -6.17 -1.10
CA SER A 166 3.62 -5.27 -1.86
C SER A 166 5.03 -5.86 -2.03
N TRP A 167 5.11 -7.15 -2.31
CA TRP A 167 6.35 -7.91 -2.44
C TRP A 167 6.29 -8.89 -3.61
N TRP A 168 7.30 -9.75 -3.74
CA TRP A 168 7.36 -10.82 -4.72
C TRP A 168 8.04 -12.03 -4.10
N ASP A 169 7.85 -13.22 -4.67
CA ASP A 169 8.21 -14.47 -3.99
C ASP A 169 9.70 -14.86 -4.05
N LEU A 170 10.56 -13.90 -4.41
CA LEU A 170 12.01 -14.00 -4.59
C LEU A 170 12.47 -15.02 -5.63
N ASN A 171 11.58 -15.47 -6.53
CA ASN A 171 11.93 -16.40 -7.58
C ASN A 171 12.48 -15.67 -8.83
N THR A 172 11.66 -15.50 -9.87
CA THR A 172 12.13 -14.97 -11.16
C THR A 172 11.22 -13.85 -11.64
N VAL A 173 11.82 -12.81 -12.23
CA VAL A 173 11.12 -11.77 -13.01
C VAL A 173 10.64 -12.36 -14.32
N GLY A 174 9.37 -12.18 -14.67
CA GLY A 174 8.80 -12.80 -15.87
C GLY A 174 8.76 -14.33 -15.75
N GLY A 175 8.52 -14.86 -14.55
CA GLY A 175 8.55 -16.30 -14.28
C GLY A 175 7.31 -17.09 -14.74
N GLY A 176 6.31 -16.43 -15.32
CA GLY A 176 5.11 -17.09 -15.81
C GLY A 176 4.12 -17.50 -14.70
N TYR A 177 3.20 -18.39 -15.06
CA TYR A 177 2.30 -19.06 -14.12
C TYR A 177 3.05 -20.18 -13.36
N THR A 178 3.55 -19.87 -12.16
CA THR A 178 4.32 -20.78 -11.31
C THR A 178 3.45 -21.66 -10.40
N THR A 179 4.08 -22.58 -9.67
CA THR A 179 3.42 -23.33 -8.59
C THR A 179 2.84 -22.39 -7.53
N ASN A 180 3.55 -21.31 -7.16
CA ASN A 180 3.02 -20.31 -6.23
C ASN A 180 1.81 -19.58 -6.83
N ALA A 181 1.84 -19.24 -8.12
CA ALA A 181 0.68 -18.64 -8.79
C ALA A 181 -0.55 -19.56 -8.74
N ARG A 182 -0.36 -20.86 -8.97
CA ARG A 182 -1.42 -21.87 -8.79
C ARG A 182 -1.94 -21.94 -7.36
N THR A 183 -1.06 -21.88 -6.37
CA THR A 183 -1.46 -21.91 -4.96
C THR A 183 -2.30 -20.69 -4.62
N PHE A 184 -1.85 -19.48 -4.98
CA PHE A 184 -2.63 -18.25 -4.73
C PHE A 184 -3.97 -18.24 -5.48
N ASP A 185 -4.06 -18.83 -6.68
CA ASP A 185 -5.35 -19.01 -7.37
C ASP A 185 -6.37 -19.79 -6.55
N GLN A 186 -5.91 -20.80 -5.80
CA GLN A 186 -6.78 -21.59 -4.92
C GLN A 186 -7.12 -20.80 -3.66
N LEU A 187 -6.13 -20.15 -3.05
CA LEU A 187 -6.28 -19.45 -1.77
C LEU A 187 -7.17 -18.20 -1.85
N VAL A 188 -7.40 -17.62 -3.03
CA VAL A 188 -8.43 -16.58 -3.19
C VAL A 188 -9.83 -17.10 -2.88
N ARG A 189 -10.10 -18.39 -3.16
CA ARG A 189 -11.42 -19.05 -3.00
C ARG A 189 -11.50 -19.99 -1.80
N ASP A 190 -10.36 -20.29 -1.20
CA ASP A 190 -10.23 -21.15 -0.03
C ASP A 190 -8.96 -20.76 0.74
N PRO A 191 -8.94 -19.56 1.36
CA PRO A 191 -7.79 -19.05 2.12
C PRO A 191 -7.59 -19.83 3.42
N ASN A 192 -8.60 -20.58 3.87
CA ASN A 192 -8.59 -21.32 5.11
C ASN A 192 -9.01 -22.78 4.89
N PRO A 193 -8.09 -23.63 4.37
CA PRO A 193 -8.40 -25.02 4.04
C PRO A 193 -8.65 -25.90 5.28
N SER A 194 -8.55 -25.34 6.50
CA SER A 194 -8.89 -26.04 7.74
C SER A 194 -10.40 -26.02 8.05
N THR A 195 -11.16 -25.17 7.35
CA THR A 195 -12.62 -25.11 7.48
C THR A 195 -13.31 -25.93 6.40
N THR A 196 -14.59 -26.22 6.61
CA THR A 196 -15.39 -27.05 5.67
C THR A 196 -16.11 -26.22 4.60
N GLY A 197 -16.17 -24.90 4.77
CA GLY A 197 -16.82 -23.98 3.85
C GLY A 197 -15.79 -23.23 3.00
N LEU A 198 -16.17 -22.87 1.77
CA LEU A 198 -15.34 -21.96 0.98
C LEU A 198 -15.47 -20.55 1.55
N GLU A 199 -14.34 -19.98 1.93
CA GLU A 199 -14.18 -18.57 2.29
C GLU A 199 -13.54 -17.82 1.12
N ASN A 200 -13.76 -16.51 1.01
CA ASN A 200 -13.11 -15.72 -0.03
C ASN A 200 -12.20 -14.68 0.62
N LEU A 201 -11.02 -14.52 0.05
CA LEU A 201 -10.08 -13.46 0.41
C LEU A 201 -9.68 -12.74 -0.88
N THR A 202 -9.94 -11.44 -0.97
CA THR A 202 -9.44 -10.65 -2.09
C THR A 202 -7.95 -10.44 -1.89
N ILE A 203 -7.13 -11.09 -2.73
CA ILE A 203 -5.67 -10.99 -2.65
C ILE A 203 -5.17 -10.01 -3.71
N VAL A 204 -4.52 -8.95 -3.25
CA VAL A 204 -3.95 -7.87 -4.06
C VAL A 204 -2.42 -7.98 -4.02
N PHE A 205 -1.79 -7.89 -5.19
CA PHE A 205 -0.34 -7.82 -5.33
C PHE A 205 0.06 -6.61 -6.17
N SER A 206 1.17 -5.95 -5.82
CA SER A 206 1.85 -5.04 -6.76
C SER A 206 2.30 -5.81 -8.00
N ALA A 207 2.46 -5.20 -9.18
CA ALA A 207 2.92 -5.89 -10.40
C ALA A 207 4.43 -6.21 -10.40
N GLY A 208 5.21 -5.46 -9.61
CA GLY A 208 6.66 -5.48 -9.62
C GLY A 208 7.26 -4.23 -10.26
N ASN A 209 8.56 -4.04 -10.01
CA ASN A 209 9.32 -2.84 -10.41
C ASN A 209 10.39 -3.17 -11.47
N SER A 210 10.09 -4.09 -12.40
CA SER A 210 11.03 -4.59 -13.42
C SER A 210 10.71 -4.15 -14.85
N GLY A 211 9.93 -3.08 -15.02
CA GLY A 211 9.71 -2.42 -16.30
C GLY A 211 11.00 -1.82 -16.90
N LEU A 212 11.00 -1.30 -18.12
CA LEU A 212 9.85 -0.99 -18.97
C LEU A 212 9.49 -2.09 -20.00
N ASN A 213 10.23 -3.20 -20.02
CA ASN A 213 10.06 -4.25 -21.01
C ASN A 213 8.77 -5.06 -20.76
N ALA A 214 8.27 -5.70 -21.83
CA ALA A 214 7.12 -6.60 -21.75
C ALA A 214 7.44 -7.87 -20.94
N SER A 215 6.39 -8.48 -20.37
CA SER A 215 6.47 -9.74 -19.60
C SER A 215 7.43 -9.68 -18.41
N THR A 216 7.34 -8.60 -17.64
CA THR A 216 8.23 -8.31 -16.50
C THR A 216 7.54 -8.43 -15.14
N LEU A 217 6.34 -9.02 -15.08
CA LEU A 217 5.67 -9.29 -13.82
C LEU A 217 6.55 -10.16 -12.92
N THR A 218 6.69 -9.77 -11.66
CA THR A 218 7.39 -10.63 -10.70
C THR A 218 6.48 -11.78 -10.26
N THR A 219 7.06 -12.86 -9.77
CA THR A 219 6.30 -14.02 -9.31
C THR A 219 5.72 -13.75 -7.91
N PRO A 220 4.49 -14.20 -7.58
CA PRO A 220 3.60 -15.12 -8.31
C PRO A 220 2.50 -14.42 -9.15
N LYS A 221 2.74 -13.20 -9.63
CA LYS A 221 1.70 -12.22 -10.02
C LYS A 221 1.01 -12.49 -11.35
N GLU A 222 1.36 -13.59 -12.01
CA GLU A 222 0.62 -14.16 -13.13
C GLU A 222 -0.48 -15.14 -12.70
N ALA A 223 -0.74 -15.32 -11.40
CA ALA A 223 -1.96 -15.99 -10.94
C ALA A 223 -3.21 -15.32 -11.54
N LYS A 224 -4.24 -16.12 -11.83
CA LYS A 224 -5.44 -15.68 -12.55
C LYS A 224 -6.48 -15.01 -11.66
N ASN A 225 -6.52 -15.36 -10.37
CA ASN A 225 -7.53 -14.90 -9.42
C ASN A 225 -7.04 -13.77 -8.51
N LEU A 226 -5.82 -13.27 -8.71
CA LEU A 226 -5.30 -12.09 -8.01
C LEU A 226 -5.80 -10.79 -8.65
N ILE A 227 -5.76 -9.71 -7.87
CA ILE A 227 -5.73 -8.34 -8.40
C ILE A 227 -4.27 -7.88 -8.41
N THR A 228 -3.66 -7.88 -9.58
CA THR A 228 -2.30 -7.37 -9.79
C THR A 228 -2.36 -5.90 -10.21
N VAL A 229 -1.62 -5.03 -9.50
CA VAL A 229 -1.69 -3.56 -9.63
C VAL A 229 -0.38 -2.98 -10.16
N GLY A 230 -0.41 -2.28 -11.30
CA GLY A 230 0.74 -1.52 -11.82
C GLY A 230 0.87 -0.12 -11.22
N ASN A 231 2.05 0.48 -11.38
CA ASN A 231 2.38 1.80 -10.83
C ASN A 231 2.21 2.88 -11.93
N SER A 232 1.16 3.69 -11.81
CA SER A 232 1.02 4.92 -12.59
C SER A 232 1.79 6.06 -11.93
N LEU A 233 2.14 7.05 -12.74
CA LEU A 233 2.60 8.32 -12.24
C LEU A 233 1.48 8.99 -11.42
N THR A 234 1.90 9.94 -10.60
CA THR A 234 1.02 10.78 -9.80
C THR A 234 1.07 12.21 -10.34
N PHE A 235 0.37 13.13 -9.67
CA PHE A 235 0.48 14.57 -9.95
C PHE A 235 1.28 15.21 -8.81
N ARG A 236 2.57 15.49 -9.03
CA ARG A 236 3.50 15.99 -8.01
C ARG A 236 4.48 17.04 -8.56
N PRO A 237 3.95 18.23 -8.92
CA PRO A 237 4.73 19.27 -9.56
C PRO A 237 5.90 19.75 -8.71
N GLY A 238 7.10 19.66 -9.28
CA GLY A 238 8.33 20.08 -8.63
C GLY A 238 9.11 18.97 -7.92
N THR A 239 8.62 17.72 -7.94
CA THR A 239 9.35 16.55 -7.38
C THR A 239 10.26 15.85 -8.37
N GLY A 240 10.31 16.32 -9.63
CA GLY A 240 11.24 15.86 -10.67
C GLY A 240 10.75 14.67 -11.50
N ASP A 241 9.65 14.03 -11.12
CA ASP A 241 8.94 13.07 -11.96
C ASP A 241 8.01 13.77 -12.97
N ILE A 242 7.54 13.01 -13.97
CA ILE A 242 6.60 13.52 -14.97
C ILE A 242 5.21 13.61 -14.32
N ASP A 243 4.64 14.81 -14.25
CA ASP A 243 3.28 15.05 -13.75
C ASP A 243 2.23 14.71 -14.81
N ASN A 244 2.03 13.43 -15.04
CA ASN A 244 0.99 12.94 -15.92
C ASN A 244 0.28 11.77 -15.27
N ILE A 245 -0.88 12.03 -14.67
CA ILE A 245 -1.68 11.01 -13.97
C ILE A 245 -2.13 9.85 -14.89
N GLN A 246 -2.08 10.03 -16.22
CA GLN A 246 -2.36 9.00 -17.21
C GLN A 246 -1.11 8.23 -17.66
N GLY A 247 0.06 8.63 -17.18
CA GLY A 247 1.34 8.01 -17.50
C GLY A 247 1.64 6.83 -16.60
N LEU A 248 2.35 5.84 -17.15
CA LEU A 248 2.86 4.70 -16.39
C LEU A 248 4.29 4.97 -15.93
N ARG A 249 4.61 4.65 -14.67
CA ARG A 249 6.00 4.70 -14.21
C ARG A 249 6.86 3.74 -15.03
N SER A 250 8.05 4.19 -15.44
CA SER A 250 8.94 3.39 -16.31
C SER A 250 9.32 2.04 -15.69
N SER A 251 9.54 2.00 -14.38
CA SER A 251 9.85 0.79 -13.63
C SER A 251 8.65 -0.12 -13.39
N SER A 252 7.40 0.33 -13.59
CA SER A 252 6.23 -0.55 -13.42
C SER A 252 6.36 -1.75 -14.33
N SER A 253 6.36 -2.96 -13.75
CA SER A 253 6.32 -4.21 -14.51
C SER A 253 5.10 -4.24 -15.43
N ARG A 254 5.28 -4.84 -16.61
CA ARG A 254 4.30 -4.83 -17.69
C ARG A 254 4.02 -6.23 -18.19
N GLY A 255 2.77 -6.48 -18.56
CA GLY A 255 2.43 -7.68 -19.30
C GLY A 255 2.91 -7.65 -20.76
N PRO A 256 2.38 -8.55 -21.59
CA PRO A 256 1.44 -9.60 -21.20
C PRO A 256 2.09 -10.61 -20.23
N ALA A 257 1.25 -11.39 -19.55
CA ALA A 257 1.70 -12.64 -18.93
C ALA A 257 2.41 -13.51 -19.97
N LEU A 258 3.27 -14.46 -19.56
CA LEU A 258 3.97 -15.33 -20.51
C LEU A 258 3.03 -16.16 -21.41
N ASP A 259 1.82 -16.42 -20.94
CA ASP A 259 0.76 -17.11 -21.70
C ASP A 259 -0.15 -16.17 -22.52
N GLY A 260 0.16 -14.87 -22.57
CA GLY A 260 -0.54 -13.87 -23.36
C GLY A 260 -1.70 -13.16 -22.65
N ARG A 261 -2.04 -13.50 -21.40
CA ARG A 261 -3.06 -12.78 -20.63
C ARG A 261 -2.67 -11.31 -20.40
N ILE A 262 -3.67 -10.44 -20.33
CA ILE A 262 -3.51 -9.02 -20.03
C ILE A 262 -3.28 -8.86 -18.54
N LEU A 263 -2.09 -8.39 -18.17
CA LEU A 263 -1.71 -8.00 -16.82
C LEU A 263 -0.80 -6.75 -16.86
N PRO A 264 -0.72 -5.94 -15.79
CA PRO A 264 -1.52 -6.02 -14.56
C PRO A 264 -3.03 -5.82 -14.82
N ASN A 265 -3.88 -6.19 -13.86
CA ASN A 265 -5.33 -6.06 -14.00
C ASN A 265 -5.75 -4.59 -14.03
N VAL A 266 -5.12 -3.78 -13.18
CA VAL A 266 -5.37 -2.34 -13.02
C VAL A 266 -4.06 -1.61 -12.76
N VAL A 267 -4.08 -0.28 -12.81
CA VAL A 267 -2.98 0.59 -12.41
C VAL A 267 -3.50 1.60 -11.38
N ALA A 268 -2.63 2.02 -10.48
CA ALA A 268 -2.92 3.07 -9.51
C ALA A 268 -1.68 3.97 -9.29
N PRO A 269 -1.85 5.22 -8.83
CA PRO A 269 -0.74 6.10 -8.52
C PRO A 269 0.18 5.48 -7.47
N GLY A 270 1.45 5.33 -7.81
CA GLY A 270 2.46 4.71 -6.94
C GLY A 270 3.82 5.38 -7.01
N THR A 271 3.90 6.61 -7.51
CA THR A 271 5.16 7.36 -7.62
C THR A 271 5.19 8.45 -6.56
N ASN A 272 6.25 8.51 -5.75
CA ASN A 272 6.44 9.53 -4.69
C ASN A 272 5.26 9.69 -3.72
N VAL A 273 4.53 8.61 -3.43
CA VAL A 273 3.35 8.65 -2.57
C VAL A 273 3.76 9.02 -1.16
N SER A 274 3.12 10.03 -0.58
CA SER A 274 3.34 10.43 0.81
C SER A 274 2.48 9.59 1.75
N ALA A 275 3.13 8.86 2.65
CA ALA A 275 2.43 8.07 3.67
C ALA A 275 3.23 8.03 4.99
N PRO A 276 2.65 7.51 6.08
CA PRO A 276 3.29 7.36 7.38
C PRO A 276 4.68 6.75 7.30
N LEU A 277 5.62 7.35 8.02
CA LEU A 277 6.94 6.80 8.28
C LEU A 277 6.94 6.13 9.65
N SER A 278 7.41 4.89 9.71
CA SER A 278 7.65 4.21 11.00
C SER A 278 8.61 5.03 11.86
N ALA A 279 8.28 5.23 13.15
CA ALA A 279 9.14 5.94 14.09
C ALA A 279 10.47 5.20 14.37
N THR A 280 10.55 3.93 13.99
CA THR A 280 11.76 3.10 14.14
C THR A 280 12.54 2.93 12.84
N SER A 281 12.05 3.48 11.73
CA SER A 281 12.77 3.49 10.46
C SER A 281 13.85 4.56 10.45
N SER A 282 14.99 4.24 9.83
CA SER A 282 16.10 5.19 9.63
C SER A 282 15.94 6.04 8.36
N ARG A 283 14.86 5.85 7.60
CA ARG A 283 14.61 6.60 6.37
C ARG A 283 14.32 8.07 6.69
N PRO A 284 14.78 9.01 5.86
CA PRO A 284 14.57 10.44 6.13
C PRO A 284 13.09 10.81 5.97
N PRO A 285 12.52 11.58 6.92
CA PRO A 285 11.15 12.08 6.79
C PRO A 285 11.06 13.20 5.75
N ILE A 286 9.85 13.47 5.27
CA ILE A 286 9.54 14.69 4.53
C ILE A 286 9.81 15.88 5.45
N ALA A 287 10.60 16.85 4.98
CA ALA A 287 10.92 18.05 5.74
C ALA A 287 9.64 18.80 6.15
N GLY A 288 9.55 19.19 7.43
CA GLY A 288 8.38 19.88 7.97
C GLY A 288 7.22 18.97 8.35
N THR A 289 7.34 17.64 8.17
CA THR A 289 6.39 16.70 8.75
C THR A 289 6.70 16.40 10.19
N GLY A 290 5.65 16.07 10.92
CA GLY A 290 5.68 15.65 12.29
C GLY A 290 4.72 16.45 13.18
N THR A 291 3.96 15.73 13.99
CA THR A 291 3.21 16.25 15.13
C THR A 291 4.03 16.10 16.42
N PRO A 292 4.08 17.10 17.31
CA PRO A 292 4.67 16.98 18.64
C PRO A 292 3.85 16.04 19.56
N ASP A 293 3.76 14.76 19.22
CA ASP A 293 3.28 13.70 20.10
C ASP A 293 4.48 13.03 20.77
N THR A 294 4.37 12.82 22.07
CA THR A 294 5.36 12.17 22.92
C THR A 294 5.59 10.68 22.59
N ALA A 295 4.64 10.02 21.93
CA ALA A 295 4.73 8.60 21.60
C ALA A 295 5.34 8.34 20.21
N ASN A 296 4.88 9.06 19.19
CA ASN A 296 5.39 8.97 17.82
C ASN A 296 5.30 10.36 17.18
N PRO A 297 6.39 10.89 16.59
CA PRO A 297 6.39 12.22 16.01
C PRO A 297 5.48 12.38 14.80
N GLY A 298 4.81 11.35 14.27
CA GLY A 298 3.88 11.49 13.13
C GLY A 298 4.57 11.89 11.83
N ASN A 299 5.81 11.44 11.63
CA ASN A 299 6.58 11.75 10.43
C ASN A 299 6.02 11.01 9.22
N LEU A 300 6.14 11.62 8.04
CA LEU A 300 5.74 11.00 6.78
C LEU A 300 6.95 10.83 5.86
N ILE A 301 6.83 9.96 4.86
CA ILE A 301 7.85 9.68 3.86
C ILE A 301 7.23 9.55 2.46
N ARG A 302 8.02 9.87 1.44
CA ARG A 302 7.72 9.57 0.03
C ARG A 302 8.38 8.28 -0.39
N ALA A 303 7.62 7.39 -1.02
CA ALA A 303 8.14 6.17 -1.61
C ALA A 303 7.32 5.73 -2.83
N CYS A 304 7.82 4.71 -3.53
CA CYS A 304 7.16 4.03 -4.62
C CYS A 304 6.89 2.56 -4.25
#